data_AF-A0A2E2P092-F1
#
_entry.id   AF-A0A2E2P092-F1
#
_cell.length_a   1.000
_cell.length_b   1.000
_cell.length_c   1.000
_cell.angle_alpha   90.00
_cell.angle_beta   90.00
_cell.angle_gamma   90.00
#
_symmetry.space_group_name_H-M   'P 1'
#
loop_
_entity.id
_entity.type
_entity.pdbx_description
1 polymer ?
#
loop_
_entity_poly.entity_id
_entity_poly.type
_entity_poly.pdbx_seq_one_letter_code
_entity_poly.pdbx_strand_id
1 'polypeptide(L)'
;MYKAISLAFLIGAFSILSNLNAQHTIVLQSGEKIECVVIGLENDVWTVYKDGKERKVDMKSVASVFFKEYIPYDGKLTDDAQEKTIQADGFTVKYKVKGRTIVEKPRVSLGTEDKGVVVVKITVDRYGNIRSAEPGAPGSTTTSAYLYAKAATAAKSAKFDENMTGPLITEGTITIIY
;
A
#
# COMPACT_ATOMS: atom_id res chain seq x y z
N MET A 1 30.51 -32.52 -44.72
CA MET A 1 29.04 -32.41 -44.65
C MET A 1 28.67 -31.84 -43.28
N TYR A 2 28.43 -30.53 -43.18
CA TYR A 2 28.05 -29.87 -41.92
C TYR A 2 26.53 -29.77 -41.83
N LYS A 3 25.97 -30.27 -40.71
CA LYS A 3 24.54 -30.26 -40.39
C LYS A 3 24.20 -28.92 -39.72
N ALA A 4 23.37 -28.10 -40.36
CA ALA A 4 22.87 -26.86 -39.77
C ALA A 4 21.74 -27.18 -38.77
N ILE A 5 21.89 -26.74 -37.52
CA ILE A 5 20.85 -26.79 -36.48
C ILE A 5 20.00 -25.52 -36.63
N SER A 6 18.72 -25.71 -36.98
CA SER A 6 17.73 -24.64 -37.06
C SER A 6 17.29 -24.25 -35.64
N LEU A 7 17.65 -23.04 -35.19
CA LEU A 7 17.20 -22.46 -33.93
C LEU A 7 15.94 -21.62 -34.20
N ALA A 8 14.77 -22.17 -33.89
CA ALA A 8 13.51 -21.44 -33.95
C ALA A 8 13.33 -20.62 -32.66
N PHE A 9 13.40 -19.29 -32.77
CA PHE A 9 13.13 -18.37 -31.67
C PHE A 9 11.62 -18.05 -31.65
N LEU A 10 10.87 -18.67 -30.72
CA LEU A 10 9.46 -18.40 -30.52
C LEU A 10 9.33 -17.17 -29.61
N ILE A 11 9.10 -15.99 -30.19
CA ILE A 11 8.81 -14.76 -29.44
C ILE A 11 7.36 -14.88 -28.95
N GLY A 12 7.19 -15.34 -27.71
CA GLY A 12 5.91 -15.28 -27.02
C GLY A 12 5.56 -13.82 -26.71
N ALA A 13 4.58 -13.27 -27.42
CA ALA A 13 3.99 -11.97 -27.09
C ALA A 13 3.20 -12.10 -25.78
N PHE A 14 3.82 -11.66 -24.67
CA PHE A 14 3.14 -11.51 -23.40
C PHE A 14 2.29 -10.23 -23.45
N SER A 15 1.05 -10.35 -23.92
CA SER A 15 0.09 -9.24 -23.90
C SER A 15 -0.37 -9.00 -22.46
N ILE A 16 0.22 -7.98 -21.84
CA ILE A 16 -0.21 -7.45 -20.54
C ILE A 16 -1.57 -6.79 -20.75
N LEU A 17 -2.64 -7.42 -20.27
CA LEU A 17 -3.97 -6.82 -20.19
C LEU A 17 -3.95 -5.71 -19.13
N SER A 18 -3.63 -4.49 -19.53
CA SER A 18 -3.82 -3.31 -18.68
C SER A 18 -5.32 -3.01 -18.59
N ASN A 19 -5.94 -3.37 -17.48
CA ASN A 19 -7.28 -2.89 -17.15
C ASN A 19 -7.19 -1.36 -16.91
N LEU A 20 -7.50 -0.57 -17.95
CA LEU A 20 -7.67 0.87 -17.83
C LEU A 20 -9.01 1.12 -17.14
N ASN A 21 -9.00 1.16 -15.82
CA ASN A 21 -10.12 1.67 -15.05
C ASN A 21 -10.29 3.16 -15.41
N ALA A 22 -11.50 3.55 -15.82
CA ALA A 22 -11.80 4.96 -16.09
C ALA A 22 -11.53 5.82 -14.85
N GLN A 23 -10.74 6.88 -15.01
CA GLN A 23 -10.35 7.79 -13.92
C GLN A 23 -11.26 9.02 -13.82
N HIS A 24 -11.93 9.38 -14.91
CA HIS A 24 -12.75 10.57 -15.04
C HIS A 24 -14.15 10.21 -15.53
N THR A 25 -15.11 11.09 -15.26
CA THR A 25 -16.45 11.02 -15.85
C THR A 25 -16.76 12.36 -16.50
N ILE A 26 -16.92 12.37 -17.82
CA ILE A 26 -17.50 13.52 -18.53
C ILE A 26 -19.01 13.36 -18.54
N VAL A 27 -19.74 14.39 -18.11
CA VAL A 27 -21.20 14.47 -18.25
C VAL A 27 -21.51 15.44 -19.38
N LEU A 28 -22.27 14.99 -20.36
CA LEU A 28 -22.73 15.83 -21.48
C LEU A 28 -23.98 16.61 -21.10
N GLN A 29 -24.27 17.67 -21.85
CA GLN A 29 -25.51 18.44 -21.74
C GLN A 29 -26.77 17.60 -22.01
N SER A 30 -26.63 16.50 -22.76
CA SER A 30 -27.69 15.50 -22.95
C SER A 30 -27.99 14.67 -21.69
N GLY A 31 -27.14 14.75 -20.66
CA GLY A 31 -27.16 13.87 -19.49
C GLY A 31 -26.36 12.57 -19.66
N GLU A 32 -25.83 12.28 -20.85
CA GLU A 32 -24.96 11.11 -21.08
C GLU A 32 -23.69 11.22 -20.23
N LYS A 33 -23.27 10.10 -19.62
CA LYS A 33 -22.04 10.00 -18.85
C LYS A 33 -21.02 9.15 -19.58
N ILE A 34 -19.84 9.70 -19.77
CA ILE A 34 -18.69 9.06 -20.42
C ILE A 34 -17.62 8.82 -19.36
N GLU A 35 -17.53 7.59 -18.88
CA GLU A 35 -16.39 7.11 -18.08
C GLU A 35 -15.17 6.99 -18.99
N CYS A 36 -14.12 7.75 -18.71
CA CYS A 36 -12.95 7.87 -19.58
C CYS A 36 -11.69 8.31 -18.82
N VAL A 37 -10.58 8.46 -19.55
CA VAL A 37 -9.39 9.19 -19.10
C VAL A 37 -9.28 10.47 -19.92
N VAL A 38 -9.35 11.64 -19.29
CA VAL A 38 -9.14 12.91 -19.97
C VAL A 38 -7.66 13.10 -20.24
N ILE A 39 -7.29 13.27 -21.51
CA ILE A 39 -5.89 13.44 -21.94
C ILE A 39 -5.55 14.94 -22.06
N GLY A 40 -6.47 15.74 -22.60
CA GLY A 40 -6.26 17.18 -22.78
C GLY A 40 -7.47 17.89 -23.37
N LEU A 41 -7.36 19.21 -23.43
CA LEU A 41 -8.32 20.12 -24.05
C LEU A 41 -7.55 21.05 -24.98
N GLU A 42 -7.81 20.98 -26.28
CA GLU A 42 -7.19 21.83 -27.30
C GLU A 42 -8.26 22.31 -28.28
N ASN A 43 -8.24 23.60 -28.62
CA ASN A 43 -9.17 24.20 -29.57
C ASN A 43 -10.63 23.82 -29.31
N ASP A 44 -11.07 23.93 -28.04
CA ASP A 44 -12.43 23.59 -27.58
C ASP A 44 -12.84 22.12 -27.77
N VAL A 45 -11.89 21.21 -27.97
CA VAL A 45 -12.14 19.76 -28.10
C VAL A 45 -11.40 19.01 -26.99
N TRP A 46 -12.16 18.27 -26.19
CA TRP A 46 -11.62 17.33 -25.22
C TRP A 46 -11.14 16.08 -25.94
N THR A 47 -9.89 15.69 -25.69
CA THR A 47 -9.35 14.40 -26.09
C THR A 47 -9.44 13.46 -24.90
N VAL A 48 -10.18 12.36 -25.06
CA VAL A 48 -10.38 11.36 -24.01
C VAL A 48 -10.05 9.96 -24.50
N TYR A 49 -9.62 9.10 -23.60
CA TYR A 49 -9.44 7.68 -23.85
C TYR A 49 -10.58 6.88 -23.24
N LYS A 50 -11.28 6.08 -24.05
CA LYS A 50 -12.36 5.19 -23.60
C LYS A 50 -12.28 3.88 -24.38
N ASP A 51 -12.42 2.76 -23.68
CA ASP A 51 -12.44 1.41 -24.29
C ASP A 51 -11.24 1.12 -25.21
N GLY A 52 -10.04 1.59 -24.85
CA GLY A 52 -8.85 1.36 -25.67
C GLY A 52 -8.71 2.28 -26.89
N LYS A 53 -9.56 3.31 -27.01
CA LYS A 53 -9.56 4.21 -28.17
C LYS A 53 -9.67 5.68 -27.77
N GLU A 54 -8.96 6.52 -28.51
CA GLU A 54 -9.13 7.96 -28.43
C GLU A 54 -10.50 8.38 -28.98
N ARG A 55 -11.20 9.24 -28.24
CA ARG A 55 -12.46 9.87 -28.62
C ARG A 55 -12.33 11.37 -28.41
N LYS A 56 -12.89 12.13 -29.36
CA LYS A 56 -13.01 13.59 -29.29
C LYS A 56 -14.40 13.97 -28.81
N VAL A 57 -14.48 14.94 -27.91
CA VAL A 57 -15.74 15.46 -27.35
C VAL A 57 -15.69 16.98 -27.40
N ASP A 58 -16.62 17.59 -28.14
CA ASP A 58 -16.70 19.05 -28.23
C ASP A 58 -17.01 19.66 -26.85
N MET A 59 -16.25 20.68 -26.42
CA MET A 59 -16.41 21.33 -25.12
C MET A 59 -17.83 21.88 -24.91
N LYS A 60 -18.45 22.42 -25.97
CA LYS A 60 -19.85 22.91 -25.94
C LYS A 60 -20.87 21.85 -25.50
N SER A 61 -20.57 20.56 -25.73
CA SER A 61 -21.46 19.46 -25.39
C SER A 61 -21.26 18.95 -23.97
N VAL A 62 -20.20 19.39 -23.28
CA VAL A 62 -19.85 18.98 -21.92
C VAL A 62 -20.57 19.87 -20.91
N ALA A 63 -21.30 19.25 -19.99
CA ALA A 63 -21.92 19.91 -18.85
C ALA A 63 -20.97 19.97 -17.64
N SER A 64 -20.27 18.88 -17.35
CA SER A 64 -19.26 18.83 -16.29
C SER A 64 -18.23 17.73 -16.54
N VAL A 65 -17.05 17.91 -15.94
CA VAL A 65 -16.01 16.88 -15.89
C VAL A 65 -15.74 16.57 -14.42
N PHE A 66 -15.97 15.33 -14.03
CA PHE A 66 -15.64 14.82 -12.71
C PHE A 66 -14.28 14.14 -12.75
N PHE A 67 -13.32 14.77 -12.09
CA PHE A 67 -12.07 14.13 -11.71
C PHE A 67 -12.35 13.39 -10.41
N LYS A 68 -12.05 12.08 -10.34
CA LYS A 68 -12.11 11.37 -9.07
C LYS A 68 -11.18 12.09 -8.10
N GLU A 69 -11.73 12.65 -7.03
CA GLU A 69 -10.95 13.32 -6.00
C GLU A 69 -9.95 12.31 -5.43
N TYR A 70 -8.66 12.63 -5.53
CA TYR A 70 -7.64 11.87 -4.82
C TYR A 70 -7.76 12.25 -3.34
N ILE A 71 -8.46 11.42 -2.57
CA ILE A 71 -8.49 11.54 -1.12
C ILE A 71 -7.17 10.95 -0.63
N PRO A 72 -6.23 11.78 -0.13
CA PRO A 72 -4.99 11.26 0.41
C PRO A 72 -5.33 10.35 1.60
N TYR A 73 -4.65 9.22 1.67
CA TYR A 73 -4.71 8.34 2.83
C TYR A 73 -4.43 9.17 4.10
N ASP A 74 -5.23 8.97 5.15
CA ASP A 74 -5.16 9.77 6.39
C ASP A 74 -4.19 9.20 7.42
N GLY A 75 -3.59 8.04 7.14
CA GLY A 75 -2.64 7.39 8.05
C GLY A 75 -3.25 6.37 8.98
N LYS A 76 -4.57 6.15 8.98
CA LYS A 76 -5.20 5.17 9.88
C LYS A 76 -4.94 3.73 9.46
N LEU A 77 -4.86 2.84 10.43
CA LEU A 77 -4.79 1.42 10.11
C LEU A 77 -6.11 0.98 9.47
N THR A 78 -6.02 0.41 8.27
CA THR A 78 -7.15 -0.07 7.47
C THR A 78 -7.03 -1.57 7.21
N ASP A 79 -8.16 -2.24 6.96
CA ASP A 79 -8.19 -3.70 6.76
C ASP A 79 -7.47 -4.17 5.48
N ASP A 80 -7.29 -3.27 4.51
CA ASP A 80 -6.51 -3.53 3.29
C ASP A 80 -4.99 -3.44 3.51
N ALA A 81 -4.53 -3.08 4.71
CA ALA A 81 -3.10 -3.07 5.05
C ALA A 81 -2.55 -4.51 5.09
N GLN A 82 -1.62 -4.79 4.19
CA GLN A 82 -1.00 -6.12 4.10
C GLN A 82 -0.18 -6.46 5.35
N GLU A 83 -0.36 -7.67 5.88
CA GLU A 83 0.49 -8.24 6.91
C GLU A 83 1.80 -8.73 6.29
N LYS A 84 2.93 -8.31 6.87
CA LYS A 84 4.26 -8.78 6.49
C LYS A 84 4.89 -9.51 7.69
N THR A 85 5.66 -10.56 7.42
CA THR A 85 6.33 -11.37 8.45
C THR A 85 7.84 -11.33 8.26
N ILE A 86 8.58 -11.15 9.35
CA ILE A 86 10.05 -11.17 9.41
C ILE A 86 10.52 -12.00 10.60
N GLN A 87 11.77 -12.46 10.54
CA GLN A 87 12.49 -13.05 11.67
C GLN A 87 13.43 -12.00 12.27
N ALA A 88 13.36 -11.84 13.60
CA ALA A 88 14.18 -10.92 14.37
C ALA A 88 14.63 -11.59 15.68
N ASP A 89 15.95 -11.71 15.88
CA ASP A 89 16.56 -12.32 17.07
C ASP A 89 16.03 -13.72 17.44
N GLY A 90 15.68 -14.52 16.42
CA GLY A 90 15.12 -15.87 16.61
C GLY A 90 13.61 -15.90 16.87
N PHE A 91 12.95 -14.74 16.92
CA PHE A 91 11.51 -14.62 17.10
C PHE A 91 10.80 -14.26 15.80
N THR A 92 9.55 -14.72 15.68
CA THR A 92 8.68 -14.34 14.58
C THR A 92 8.01 -13.00 14.89
N VAL A 93 8.21 -12.04 14.00
CA VAL A 93 7.58 -10.72 14.09
C VAL A 93 6.72 -10.48 12.86
N LYS A 94 5.47 -10.11 13.08
CA LYS A 94 4.54 -9.69 12.04
C LYS A 94 4.29 -8.19 12.18
N TYR A 95 4.00 -7.50 11.09
CA TYR A 95 3.62 -6.11 11.15
C TYR A 95 2.61 -5.75 10.06
N LYS A 96 1.76 -4.77 10.37
CA LYS A 96 0.79 -4.16 9.47
C LYS A 96 0.93 -2.66 9.54
N VAL A 97 1.59 -2.09 8.53
CA VAL A 97 1.70 -0.64 8.34
C VAL A 97 1.52 -0.37 6.85
N LYS A 98 0.45 0.34 6.48
CA LYS A 98 0.08 0.52 5.07
C LYS A 98 1.19 1.21 4.29
N GLY A 99 1.63 0.58 3.20
CA GLY A 99 2.63 1.15 2.30
C GLY A 99 4.02 1.35 2.92
N ARG A 100 4.33 0.70 4.05
CA ARG A 100 5.65 0.79 4.70
C ARG A 100 6.32 -0.58 4.77
N THR A 101 7.65 -0.55 4.88
CA THR A 101 8.51 -1.73 5.04
C THR A 101 9.55 -1.45 6.12
N ILE A 102 9.86 -2.47 6.92
CA ILE A 102 10.88 -2.35 7.97
C ILE A 102 12.26 -2.28 7.33
N VAL A 103 13.05 -1.26 7.70
CA VAL A 103 14.46 -1.08 7.30
C VAL A 103 15.42 -1.48 8.43
N GLU A 104 15.04 -1.23 9.69
CA GLU A 104 15.76 -1.74 10.86
C GLU A 104 14.84 -2.67 11.64
N LYS A 105 15.25 -3.94 11.75
CA LYS A 105 14.45 -4.96 12.43
C LYS A 105 14.32 -4.63 13.93
N PRO A 106 13.17 -4.93 14.55
CA PRO A 106 13.02 -4.81 16.00
C PRO A 106 14.02 -5.72 16.70
N ARG A 107 14.56 -5.25 17.83
CA ARG A 107 15.43 -6.02 18.70
C ARG A 107 14.59 -6.74 19.74
N VAL A 108 14.43 -8.05 19.58
CA VAL A 108 13.61 -8.89 20.45
C VAL A 108 14.51 -9.65 21.42
N SER A 109 14.22 -9.55 22.71
CA SER A 109 14.99 -10.25 23.74
C SER A 109 14.08 -10.65 24.90
N LEU A 110 14.15 -11.93 25.25
CA LEU A 110 13.41 -12.52 26.35
C LEU A 110 14.38 -13.24 27.29
N GLY A 111 14.29 -12.93 28.59
CA GLY A 111 15.11 -13.56 29.63
C GLY A 111 14.39 -14.65 30.42
N THR A 112 13.19 -15.02 29.98
CA THR A 112 12.31 -16.02 30.60
C THR A 112 11.87 -17.04 29.56
N GLU A 113 11.28 -18.16 29.99
CA GLU A 113 10.68 -19.17 29.11
C GLU A 113 9.20 -18.90 28.81
N ASP A 114 8.72 -17.69 29.14
CA ASP A 114 7.33 -17.31 28.93
C ASP A 114 6.97 -17.29 27.44
N LYS A 115 5.80 -17.81 27.11
CA LYS A 115 5.31 -17.87 25.73
C LYS A 115 4.05 -17.05 25.57
N GLY A 116 3.86 -16.50 24.37
CA GLY A 116 2.66 -15.75 24.06
C GLY A 116 2.81 -14.84 22.87
N VAL A 117 1.68 -14.42 22.33
CA VAL A 117 1.59 -13.45 21.25
C VAL A 117 1.25 -12.10 21.85
N VAL A 118 2.06 -11.09 21.54
CA VAL A 118 1.78 -9.70 21.94
C VAL A 118 1.62 -8.86 20.68
N VAL A 119 0.44 -8.25 20.55
CA VAL A 119 0.14 -7.27 19.50
C VAL A 119 0.34 -5.88 20.07
N VAL A 120 1.17 -5.09 19.40
CA VAL A 120 1.53 -3.72 19.79
C VAL A 120 0.96 -2.75 18.76
N LYS A 121 0.08 -1.85 19.19
CA LYS A 121 -0.36 -0.71 18.37
C LYS A 121 0.77 0.30 18.31
N ILE A 122 1.13 0.74 17.10
CA ILE A 122 2.20 1.70 16.88
C ILE A 122 1.74 2.89 16.04
N THR A 123 2.45 4.00 16.18
CA THR A 123 2.40 5.12 15.24
C THR A 123 3.78 5.39 14.68
N VAL A 124 3.87 5.61 13.37
CA VAL A 124 5.12 5.81 12.62
C VAL A 124 5.10 7.19 11.99
N ASP A 125 6.20 7.94 12.10
CA ASP A 125 6.32 9.24 11.43
C ASP A 125 6.75 9.11 9.95
N ARG A 126 6.85 10.24 9.24
CA ARG A 126 7.32 10.28 7.84
C ARG A 126 8.75 9.80 7.65
N TYR A 127 9.60 9.92 8.67
CA TYR A 127 10.99 9.48 8.67
C TYR A 127 11.17 8.00 9.08
N GLY A 128 10.05 7.29 9.30
CA GLY A 128 10.05 5.87 9.63
C GLY A 128 10.31 5.57 11.10
N ASN A 129 10.34 6.56 11.99
CA ASN A 129 10.52 6.32 13.43
C ASN A 129 9.18 6.03 14.09
N ILE A 130 9.19 5.10 15.04
CA ILE A 130 8.02 4.76 15.85
C ILE A 130 7.88 5.77 16.99
N ARG A 131 6.74 6.45 17.05
CA ARG A 131 6.44 7.51 18.02
C ARG A 131 5.67 7.02 19.22
N SER A 132 4.73 6.09 19.03
CA SER A 132 4.04 5.39 20.13
C SER A 132 4.10 3.88 19.92
N ALA A 133 4.08 3.14 21.03
CA ALA A 133 4.02 1.69 21.06
C ALA A 133 3.20 1.26 22.30
N GLU A 134 1.99 0.79 22.07
CA GLU A 134 1.03 0.38 23.09
C GLU A 134 0.78 -1.13 22.97
N PRO A 135 1.28 -1.95 23.90
CA PRO A 135 1.11 -3.40 23.87
C PRO A 135 -0.28 -3.82 24.34
N GLY A 136 -0.68 -5.05 24.02
CA GLY A 136 -1.95 -5.63 24.49
C GLY A 136 -3.16 -5.28 23.61
N ALA A 137 -2.92 -4.91 22.36
CA ALA A 137 -3.99 -4.73 21.38
C ALA A 137 -4.71 -6.07 21.09
N PRO A 138 -5.94 -6.02 20.50
CA PRO A 138 -6.67 -7.22 20.12
C PRO A 138 -5.83 -8.21 19.31
N GLY A 139 -5.92 -9.50 19.65
CA GLY A 139 -5.09 -10.56 19.09
C GLY A 139 -3.89 -10.96 19.97
N SER A 140 -3.63 -10.25 21.07
CA SER A 140 -2.68 -10.70 22.09
C SER A 140 -3.24 -11.90 22.85
N THR A 141 -2.40 -12.89 23.14
CA THR A 141 -2.80 -14.15 23.84
C THR A 141 -2.30 -14.24 25.27
N THR A 142 -1.56 -13.25 25.74
CA THR A 142 -0.99 -13.19 27.08
C THR A 142 -1.40 -11.90 27.78
N THR A 143 -1.47 -11.92 29.11
CA THR A 143 -1.66 -10.75 29.97
C THR A 143 -0.40 -10.40 30.78
N SER A 144 0.73 -11.04 30.46
CA SER A 144 2.00 -10.81 31.14
C SER A 144 2.50 -9.38 30.90
N ALA A 145 2.58 -8.60 31.99
CA ALA A 145 3.15 -7.26 31.97
C ALA A 145 4.62 -7.25 31.50
N TYR A 146 5.36 -8.34 31.77
CA TYR A 146 6.74 -8.50 31.32
C TYR A 146 6.82 -8.62 29.79
N LEU A 147 6.03 -9.51 29.19
CA LEU A 147 5.98 -9.68 27.74
C LEU A 147 5.51 -8.39 27.04
N TYR A 148 4.56 -7.66 27.64
CA TYR A 148 4.11 -6.38 27.14
C TYR A 148 5.23 -5.32 27.13
N ALA A 149 5.98 -5.20 28.22
CA ALA A 149 7.10 -4.27 28.30
C ALA A 149 8.21 -4.62 27.28
N LYS A 150 8.52 -5.91 27.13
CA LYS A 150 9.47 -6.40 26.13
C LYS A 150 9.02 -6.11 24.72
N ALA A 151 7.75 -6.38 24.41
CA ALA A 151 7.22 -6.16 23.07
C ALA A 151 7.16 -4.66 22.70
N ALA A 152 6.75 -3.80 23.63
CA ALA A 152 6.74 -2.35 23.40
C ALA A 152 8.16 -1.80 23.15
N THR A 153 9.15 -2.29 23.90
CA THR A 153 10.55 -1.90 23.73
C THR A 153 11.11 -2.37 22.40
N ALA A 154 10.86 -3.64 22.05
CA ALA A 154 11.27 -4.22 20.77
C ALA A 154 10.62 -3.48 19.60
N ALA A 155 9.31 -3.20 19.68
CA ALA A 155 8.59 -2.42 18.68
C ALA A 155 9.25 -1.05 18.48
N LYS A 156 9.53 -0.29 19.54
CA LYS A 156 10.18 1.05 19.44
C LYS A 156 11.57 1.02 18.82
N SER A 157 12.27 -0.10 18.85
CA SER A 157 13.61 -0.24 18.24
C SER A 157 13.56 -0.49 16.73
N ALA A 158 12.39 -0.85 16.18
CA ALA A 158 12.25 -0.99 14.74
C ALA A 158 12.21 0.37 14.03
N LYS A 159 12.65 0.38 12.77
CA LYS A 159 12.55 1.54 11.88
C LYS A 159 11.90 1.13 10.56
N PHE A 160 11.00 1.97 10.08
CA PHE A 160 10.38 1.85 8.76
C PHE A 160 11.10 2.71 7.71
N ASP A 161 10.81 2.44 6.44
CA ASP A 161 11.21 3.28 5.33
C ASP A 161 10.59 4.68 5.41
N GLU A 162 11.28 5.67 4.86
CA GLU A 162 10.80 7.05 4.80
C GLU A 162 9.69 7.20 3.76
N ASN A 163 8.66 7.98 4.08
CA ASN A 163 7.57 8.29 3.15
C ASN A 163 7.17 9.77 3.28
N MET A 164 7.84 10.60 2.49
CA MET A 164 7.65 12.05 2.50
C MET A 164 6.34 12.51 1.84
N THR A 165 5.80 11.70 0.93
CA THR A 165 4.51 11.92 0.24
C THR A 165 3.30 11.44 1.04
N GLY A 166 3.53 10.66 2.09
CA GLY A 166 2.49 10.04 2.91
C GLY A 166 1.99 10.93 4.05
N PRO A 167 1.08 10.37 4.88
CA PRO A 167 0.57 11.03 6.07
C PRO A 167 1.69 11.40 7.05
N LEU A 168 1.47 12.46 7.83
CA LEU A 168 2.36 12.88 8.92
C LEU A 168 2.64 11.75 9.93
N ILE A 169 1.59 10.99 10.26
CA ILE A 169 1.61 9.88 11.20
C ILE A 169 0.86 8.73 10.52
N THR A 170 1.43 7.54 10.56
CA THR A 170 0.82 6.30 10.07
C THR A 170 0.64 5.33 11.22
N GLU A 171 -0.59 4.93 11.50
CA GLU A 171 -0.91 3.88 12.46
C GLU A 171 -0.59 2.50 11.88
N GLY A 172 -0.31 1.57 12.79
CA GLY A 172 -0.17 0.18 12.44
C GLY A 172 0.00 -0.72 13.66
N THR A 173 0.35 -1.97 13.40
CA THR A 173 0.65 -2.94 14.45
C THR A 173 1.96 -3.67 14.20
N ILE A 174 2.62 -4.05 15.29
CA ILE A 174 3.71 -5.03 15.32
C ILE A 174 3.27 -6.14 16.28
N THR A 175 3.31 -7.38 15.81
CA THR A 175 2.99 -8.57 16.59
C THR A 175 4.26 -9.37 16.79
N ILE A 176 4.59 -9.69 18.04
CA ILE A 176 5.75 -10.51 18.40
C ILE A 176 5.23 -11.82 18.99
N ILE A 177 5.77 -12.93 18.51
CA ILE A 177 5.47 -14.28 18.97
C ILE A 177 6.68 -14.76 19.79
N TYR A 178 6.49 -14.88 21.11
CA TYR A 178 7.45 -15.42 22.07
C TYR A 178 7.22 -16.91 22.30
#